data_AF-A0A836RZQ8-F1
#
_entry.id   AF-A0A836RZQ8-F1
#
_cell.length_a   1.000
_cell.length_b   1.000
_cell.length_c   1.000
_cell.angle_alpha   90.00
_cell.angle_beta   90.00
_cell.angle_gamma   90.00
#
_symmetry.space_group_name_H-M   'P 1'
#
loop_
_entity.id
_entity.type
_entity.pdbx_description
1 polymer ?
#
loop_
_entity_poly.entity_id
_entity_poly.type
_entity_poly.pdbx_seq_one_letter_code
_entity_poly.pdbx_strand_id
1 'polypeptide(L)'
;MNIHRLSLMISVFFLLIPAITSGAPKPESTYAWKQETESYRVYVGVVPASEVTNPPRVVDKQKQIHGALPKKIKDTSHVMVTVYRKPGNTRVTNATIIADIGPRDGDKTVKPLEKMELKGRVAYGNFFTVHQEKEHEVRIKIYEPNRNGYEEAVFSHTGF
;
A
#
# COMPACT_ATOMS: atom_id res chain seq x y z
N MET A 1 55.90 -6.55 -62.35
CA MET A 1 56.75 -5.87 -61.36
C MET A 1 56.00 -4.62 -60.87
N ASN A 2 56.06 -4.35 -59.56
CA ASN A 2 55.46 -3.25 -58.80
C ASN A 2 54.11 -3.50 -58.11
N ILE A 3 54.26 -4.09 -56.92
CA ILE A 3 53.51 -3.83 -55.68
C ILE A 3 53.34 -2.33 -55.38
N HIS A 4 52.16 -1.89 -54.94
CA HIS A 4 51.94 -0.83 -53.93
C HIS A 4 50.51 -0.95 -53.38
N ARG A 5 50.36 -1.38 -52.12
CA ARG A 5 50.09 -0.61 -50.88
C ARG A 5 48.61 -0.43 -50.54
N LEU A 6 48.17 -1.31 -49.63
CA LEU A 6 47.36 -1.10 -48.43
C LEU A 6 46.76 0.31 -48.22
N SER A 7 45.42 0.37 -48.11
CA SER A 7 44.78 1.29 -47.17
C SER A 7 43.51 0.65 -46.57
N LEU A 8 43.60 0.43 -45.27
CA LEU A 8 42.60 -0.11 -44.37
C LEU A 8 41.57 1.00 -44.08
N MET A 9 40.34 0.87 -44.57
CA MET A 9 39.23 1.71 -44.08
C MET A 9 38.42 0.93 -43.04
N ILE A 10 38.71 1.19 -41.76
CA ILE A 10 37.84 0.82 -40.65
C ILE A 10 36.61 1.74 -40.72
N SER A 11 35.49 1.22 -41.21
CA SER A 11 34.22 1.92 -41.17
C SER A 11 33.59 1.69 -39.79
N VAL A 12 33.67 2.70 -38.92
CA VAL A 12 32.99 2.71 -37.63
C VAL A 12 31.51 2.97 -37.89
N PHE A 13 30.71 1.90 -37.89
CA PHE A 13 29.25 2.00 -37.86
C PHE A 13 28.83 2.48 -36.46
N PHE A 14 28.57 3.78 -36.31
CA PHE A 14 27.84 4.33 -35.17
C PHE A 14 26.38 3.89 -35.29
N LEU A 15 26.06 2.79 -34.61
CA LEU A 15 24.69 2.33 -34.43
C LEU A 15 24.01 3.28 -33.44
N LEU A 16 23.24 4.24 -33.96
CA LEU A 16 22.32 5.05 -33.17
C LEU A 16 21.29 4.11 -32.55
N ILE A 17 21.47 3.80 -31.28
CA ILE A 17 20.42 3.17 -30.46
C ILE A 17 19.42 4.29 -30.14
N PRO A 18 18.16 4.22 -30.61
CA PRO A 18 17.15 5.15 -30.13
C PRO A 18 16.98 4.93 -28.63
N ALA A 19 17.26 5.98 -27.86
CA ALA A 19 17.00 5.98 -26.43
C ALA A 19 15.48 5.83 -26.23
N ILE A 20 15.03 4.61 -25.95
CA ILE A 20 13.71 4.36 -25.43
C ILE A 20 13.69 5.04 -24.06
N THR A 21 13.11 6.23 -24.01
CA THR A 21 12.72 6.86 -22.76
C THR A 21 11.64 5.97 -22.14
N SER A 22 12.10 4.99 -21.36
CA SER A 22 11.30 4.31 -20.36
C SER A 22 10.89 5.38 -19.36
N GLY A 23 9.76 6.02 -19.60
CA GLY A 23 9.00 6.69 -18.55
C GLY A 23 8.56 5.63 -17.56
N ALA A 24 9.45 5.22 -16.67
CA ALA A 24 9.09 4.40 -15.54
C ALA A 24 7.94 5.12 -14.83
N PRO A 25 6.79 4.47 -14.57
CA PRO A 25 5.75 5.09 -13.79
C PRO A 25 6.38 5.57 -12.49
N LYS A 26 6.24 6.87 -12.19
CA LYS A 26 6.60 7.43 -10.89
C LYS A 26 5.95 6.52 -9.84
N PRO A 27 6.68 5.98 -8.86
CA PRO A 27 6.04 5.15 -7.85
C PRO A 27 4.92 5.98 -7.24
N GLU A 28 3.68 5.56 -7.47
CA GLU A 28 2.55 5.95 -6.63
C GLU A 28 3.05 5.69 -5.20
N SER A 29 3.00 6.69 -4.31
CA SER A 29 3.63 6.69 -2.97
C SER A 29 2.98 5.70 -1.99
N THR A 30 2.48 4.58 -2.50
CA THR A 30 1.89 3.50 -1.74
C THR A 30 3.01 2.68 -1.09
N TYR A 31 3.26 2.95 0.18
CA TYR A 31 4.03 2.05 1.03
C TYR A 31 3.18 0.80 1.29
N ALA A 32 3.65 -0.36 0.84
CA ALA A 32 2.97 -1.64 1.03
C ALA A 32 3.79 -2.52 1.98
N TRP A 33 3.29 -2.74 3.18
CA TRP A 33 3.92 -3.58 4.20
C TRP A 33 3.24 -4.93 4.27
N LYS A 34 4.00 -5.96 4.64
CA LYS A 34 3.50 -7.32 4.81
C LYS A 34 3.87 -7.83 6.20
N GLN A 35 2.89 -8.39 6.90
CA GLN A 35 3.11 -9.20 8.10
C GLN A 35 2.27 -10.47 8.02
N GLU A 36 2.70 -11.51 8.71
CA GLU A 36 1.95 -12.75 8.84
C GLU A 36 1.57 -13.01 10.30
N THR A 37 0.37 -13.56 10.51
CA THR A 37 -0.08 -14.12 11.79
C THR A 37 -0.01 -15.65 11.71
N GLU A 38 -0.67 -16.40 12.60
CA GLU A 38 -0.79 -17.84 12.44
C GLU A 38 -1.51 -18.20 11.13
N SER A 39 -2.68 -17.59 10.90
CA SER A 39 -3.57 -17.98 9.80
C SER A 39 -3.59 -17.02 8.62
N TYR A 40 -3.07 -15.80 8.76
CA TYR A 40 -3.23 -14.75 7.76
C TYR A 40 -1.90 -14.19 7.23
N ARG A 41 -1.97 -13.70 5.99
CA ARG A 41 -1.04 -12.71 5.42
C ARG A 41 -1.77 -11.39 5.34
N VAL A 42 -1.19 -10.37 5.96
CA VAL A 42 -1.77 -9.05 6.11
C VAL A 42 -0.91 -8.06 5.36
N TYR A 43 -1.55 -7.27 4.49
CA TYR A 43 -0.89 -6.21 3.75
C TYR A 43 -1.48 -4.88 4.16
N VAL A 44 -0.63 -3.93 4.52
CA VAL A 44 -1.01 -2.56 4.84
C VAL A 44 -0.48 -1.65 3.74
N GLY A 45 -1.38 -0.91 3.10
CA GLY A 45 -1.07 0.16 2.16
C GLY A 45 -1.37 1.50 2.81
N VAL A 46 -0.48 2.48 2.67
CA VAL A 46 -0.73 3.84 3.15
C VAL A 46 -0.54 4.85 2.02
N VAL A 47 -1.50 5.76 1.89
CA VAL A 47 -1.51 6.81 0.88
C VAL A 47 -1.86 8.14 1.55
N PRO A 48 -1.10 9.22 1.36
CA PRO A 48 -1.45 10.54 1.88
C PRO A 48 -2.85 10.96 1.43
N ALA A 49 -3.66 11.55 2.33
CA ALA A 49 -5.02 11.95 2.01
C ALA A 49 -5.08 13.00 0.88
N SER A 50 -4.01 13.78 0.69
CA SER A 50 -3.86 14.72 -0.42
C SER A 50 -3.78 14.05 -1.80
N GLU A 51 -3.45 12.76 -1.86
CA GLU A 51 -3.38 11.98 -3.10
C GLU A 51 -4.68 11.21 -3.39
N VAL A 52 -5.61 11.15 -2.43
CA VAL A 52 -6.92 10.51 -2.59
C VAL A 52 -7.85 11.46 -3.36
N THR A 53 -7.87 11.34 -4.68
CA THR A 53 -8.66 12.21 -5.58
C THR A 53 -10.12 11.79 -5.72
N ASN A 54 -10.43 10.51 -5.47
CA ASN A 54 -11.78 9.97 -5.49
C ASN A 54 -12.07 9.25 -4.17
N PRO A 55 -13.28 9.41 -3.59
CA PRO A 55 -13.65 8.67 -2.40
C PRO A 55 -13.62 7.15 -2.67
N PRO A 56 -13.11 6.34 -1.72
CA PRO A 56 -13.14 4.89 -1.85
C PRO A 56 -14.57 4.39 -2.07
N ARG A 57 -14.75 3.42 -2.98
CA ARG A 57 -16.05 2.77 -3.17
C ARG A 57 -16.31 1.84 -1.98
N VAL A 58 -17.13 2.30 -1.05
CA VAL A 58 -17.59 1.49 0.10
C VAL A 58 -18.53 0.39 -0.38
N VAL A 59 -18.29 -0.85 0.07
CA VAL A 59 -19.05 -2.03 -0.36
C VAL A 59 -20.21 -2.35 0.60
N ASP A 60 -20.03 -2.07 1.89
CA ASP A 60 -21.09 -2.22 2.89
C ASP A 60 -21.74 -0.87 3.21
N LYS A 61 -23.04 -0.72 2.91
CA LYS A 61 -23.84 0.49 3.24
C LYS A 61 -24.08 0.66 4.75
N GLN A 62 -23.51 -0.21 5.58
CA GLN A 62 -23.65 -0.16 7.03
C GLN A 62 -22.70 0.90 7.60
N LYS A 63 -23.18 2.15 7.58
CA LYS A 63 -22.52 3.38 8.10
C LYS A 63 -21.24 3.75 7.35
N GLN A 64 -21.25 4.92 6.73
CA GLN A 64 -20.00 5.64 6.41
C GLN A 64 -19.31 5.98 7.75
N ILE A 65 -18.44 5.08 8.21
CA ILE A 65 -17.42 5.22 9.24
C ILE A 65 -16.13 5.89 8.72
N HIS A 66 -15.90 5.93 7.41
CA HIS A 66 -15.15 6.97 6.73
C HIS A 66 -15.95 8.25 6.95
N GLY A 67 -15.45 9.18 7.76
CA GLY A 67 -15.99 10.54 7.76
C GLY A 67 -15.92 11.16 6.35
N ALA A 68 -16.36 12.41 6.21
CA ALA A 68 -16.10 13.15 4.96
C ALA A 68 -14.61 13.10 4.61
N LEU A 69 -14.28 13.06 3.30
CA LEU A 69 -12.89 13.16 2.85
C LEU A 69 -12.21 14.29 3.61
N PRO A 70 -11.13 14.03 4.36
CA PRO A 70 -10.51 15.04 5.18
C PRO A 70 -10.08 16.19 4.26
N LYS A 71 -10.60 17.39 4.49
CA LYS A 71 -10.22 18.60 3.74
C LYS A 71 -8.75 18.90 4.02
N LYS A 72 -7.83 18.36 3.21
CA LYS A 72 -6.38 18.64 3.22
C LYS A 72 -5.81 18.79 4.64
N ILE A 73 -6.16 17.87 5.53
CA ILE A 73 -5.60 17.88 6.89
C ILE A 73 -4.18 17.37 6.75
N LYS A 74 -3.21 18.21 7.14
CA LYS A 74 -1.79 17.83 7.19
C LYS A 74 -1.64 16.55 8.03
N ASP A 75 -0.70 15.69 7.65
CA ASP A 75 -0.42 14.44 8.35
C ASP A 75 -1.62 13.49 8.41
N THR A 76 -2.53 13.51 7.44
CA THR A 76 -3.60 12.52 7.33
C THR A 76 -3.35 11.59 6.17
N SER A 77 -3.47 10.28 6.41
CA SER A 77 -3.29 9.25 5.39
C SER A 77 -4.47 8.29 5.39
N HIS A 78 -4.80 7.78 4.20
CA HIS A 78 -5.70 6.66 4.02
C HIS A 78 -4.91 5.37 4.24
N VAL A 79 -5.20 4.68 5.33
CA VAL A 79 -4.62 3.38 5.65
C VAL A 79 -5.56 2.31 5.15
N MET A 80 -5.02 1.37 4.38
CA MET A 80 -5.74 0.33 3.67
C MET A 80 -5.16 -1.02 4.05
N VAL A 81 -6.01 -1.99 4.36
CA VAL A 81 -5.62 -3.33 4.81
C VAL A 81 -6.21 -4.36 3.88
N THR A 82 -5.41 -5.32 3.44
CA THR A 82 -5.92 -6.52 2.79
C THR A 82 -5.44 -7.75 3.51
N VAL A 83 -6.35 -8.70 3.70
CA VAL A 83 -6.10 -9.93 4.46
C VAL A 83 -6.32 -11.11 3.55
N TYR A 84 -5.39 -12.06 3.61
CA TYR A 84 -5.48 -13.34 2.92
C TYR A 84 -5.30 -14.47 3.93
N ARG A 85 -6.14 -15.52 3.84
CA ARG A 85 -5.86 -16.77 4.55
C ARG A 85 -4.59 -17.39 3.96
N LYS A 86 -3.69 -17.90 4.82
CA LYS A 86 -2.47 -18.57 4.36
C LYS A 86 -2.78 -19.78 3.47
N PRO A 87 -3.71 -20.68 3.86
CA PRO A 87 -4.15 -21.77 2.99
C PRO A 87 -4.87 -21.21 1.77
N GLY A 88 -4.48 -21.67 0.57
CA GLY A 88 -5.11 -21.31 -0.69
C GLY A 88 -5.00 -19.83 -1.08
N ASN A 89 -4.27 -19.01 -0.31
CA ASN A 89 -4.09 -17.58 -0.55
C ASN A 89 -5.41 -16.84 -0.84
N THR A 90 -6.47 -17.20 -0.12
CA THR A 90 -7.83 -16.69 -0.38
C THR A 90 -8.05 -15.37 0.35
N ARG A 91 -8.56 -14.36 -0.36
CA ARG A 91 -8.91 -13.05 0.22
C ARG A 91 -9.99 -13.21 1.29
N VAL A 92 -9.78 -12.59 2.45
CA VAL A 92 -10.79 -12.51 3.51
C VAL A 92 -11.68 -11.29 3.25
N THR A 93 -12.93 -11.52 2.84
CA THR A 93 -13.86 -10.47 2.37
C THR A 93 -14.99 -10.15 3.35
N ASN A 94 -15.07 -10.89 4.45
CA ASN A 94 -16.16 -10.82 5.43
C ASN A 94 -15.65 -10.61 6.87
N ALA A 95 -14.45 -10.05 7.05
CA ALA A 95 -13.90 -9.78 8.37
C ALA A 95 -14.31 -8.41 8.91
N THR A 96 -14.37 -8.30 10.23
CA THR A 96 -14.28 -7.01 10.94
C THR A 96 -12.80 -6.74 11.23
N ILE A 97 -12.29 -5.61 10.75
CA ILE A 97 -10.90 -5.20 10.99
C ILE A 97 -10.90 -3.98 11.88
N ILE A 98 -10.13 -4.04 12.97
CA ILE A 98 -9.87 -2.90 13.86
C ILE A 98 -8.39 -2.56 13.73
N ALA A 99 -8.08 -1.30 13.44
CA ALA A 99 -6.70 -0.81 13.45
C ALA A 99 -6.47 0.10 14.66
N ASP A 100 -5.30 -0.07 15.27
CA ASP A 100 -4.76 0.76 16.33
C ASP A 100 -3.44 1.35 15.82
N ILE A 101 -3.44 2.65 15.56
CA ILE A 101 -2.36 3.34 14.83
C ILE A 101 -1.97 4.62 15.56
N GLY A 102 -0.68 4.80 15.77
CA GLY A 102 -0.10 6.05 16.29
C GLY A 102 1.41 5.95 16.45
N PRO A 103 2.07 7.02 16.93
CA PRO A 103 3.48 6.99 17.27
C PRO A 103 3.78 5.85 18.26
N ARG A 104 4.98 5.26 18.16
CA ARG A 104 5.40 4.16 19.04
C ARG A 104 5.29 4.54 20.52
N ASP A 105 5.73 5.76 20.86
CA ASP A 105 5.80 6.30 22.22
C ASP A 105 4.71 7.35 22.50
N GLY A 106 3.58 7.28 21.79
CA GLY A 106 2.51 8.28 21.91
C GLY A 106 1.11 7.70 21.86
N ASP A 107 0.13 8.61 21.89
CA ASP A 107 -1.28 8.25 21.82
C ASP A 107 -1.61 7.61 20.48
N LYS A 108 -2.36 6.51 20.54
CA LYS A 108 -2.82 5.77 19.36
C LYS A 108 -4.31 5.95 19.16
N THR A 109 -4.69 5.93 17.89
CA THR A 109 -6.07 6.00 17.46
C THR A 109 -6.56 4.62 17.09
N VAL A 110 -7.59 4.15 17.82
CA VAL A 110 -8.25 2.87 17.56
C VAL A 110 -9.53 3.11 16.76
N LYS A 111 -9.65 2.53 15.57
CA LYS A 111 -10.84 2.66 14.72
C LYS A 111 -11.16 1.34 13.99
N PRO A 112 -12.44 1.01 13.78
CA PRO A 112 -12.82 0.01 12.79
C PRO A 112 -12.47 0.51 11.38
N LEU A 113 -12.15 -0.43 10.49
CA LEU A 113 -11.93 -0.15 9.08
C LEU A 113 -13.17 -0.49 8.26
N GLU A 114 -13.48 0.34 7.26
CA GLU A 114 -14.56 0.12 6.32
C GLU A 114 -14.21 -0.91 5.27
N LYS A 115 -15.17 -1.75 4.90
CA LYS A 115 -15.02 -2.58 3.70
C LYS A 115 -15.19 -1.74 2.44
N MET A 116 -14.14 -1.67 1.65
CA MET A 116 -14.06 -0.91 0.40
C MET A 116 -13.62 -1.81 -0.76
N GLU A 117 -13.80 -1.31 -1.98
CA GLU A 117 -13.30 -1.93 -3.20
C GLU A 117 -12.14 -1.12 -3.77
N LEU A 118 -11.00 -1.78 -3.96
CA LEU A 118 -9.83 -1.24 -4.63
C LEU A 118 -9.50 -2.13 -5.83
N LYS A 119 -9.58 -1.56 -7.04
CA LYS A 119 -9.33 -2.28 -8.31
C LYS A 119 -10.14 -3.59 -8.41
N GLY A 120 -11.42 -3.55 -8.04
CA GLY A 120 -12.33 -4.71 -8.08
C GLY A 120 -12.11 -5.75 -6.98
N ARG A 121 -11.30 -5.46 -5.95
CA ARG A 121 -11.01 -6.38 -4.84
C ARG A 121 -11.31 -5.74 -3.49
N VAL A 122 -11.82 -6.54 -2.55
CA VAL A 122 -12.09 -6.07 -1.19
C VAL A 122 -10.80 -5.64 -0.49
N ALA A 123 -10.84 -4.51 0.17
CA ALA A 123 -9.86 -4.02 1.12
C ALA A 123 -10.62 -3.39 2.31
N TYR A 124 -9.92 -3.14 3.41
CA TYR A 124 -10.49 -2.49 4.58
C TYR A 124 -9.76 -1.18 4.84
N GLY A 125 -10.44 -0.04 4.91
CA GLY A 125 -9.77 1.27 4.98
C GLY A 125 -10.29 2.18 6.08
N ASN A 126 -9.46 3.10 6.56
CA ASN A 126 -9.89 4.31 7.25
C ASN A 126 -8.82 5.41 7.19
N PHE A 127 -9.19 6.65 7.51
CA PHE A 127 -8.27 7.76 7.62
C PHE A 127 -7.71 7.88 9.04
N PHE A 128 -6.40 8.04 9.12
CA PHE A 128 -5.65 8.22 10.35
C PHE A 128 -4.75 9.44 10.25
N THR A 129 -4.54 10.11 11.39
CA THR A 129 -3.43 11.05 11.53
C THR A 129 -2.16 10.24 11.67
N VAL A 130 -1.21 10.46 10.78
CA VAL A 130 0.02 9.72 10.65
C VAL A 130 1.14 10.71 10.35
N HIS A 131 2.03 10.93 11.32
CA HIS A 131 3.11 11.91 11.20
C HIS A 131 4.32 11.30 10.49
N GLN A 132 4.73 11.83 9.35
CA GLN A 132 5.83 11.23 8.56
C GLN A 132 7.16 11.16 9.33
N GLU A 133 7.40 12.09 10.26
CA GLU A 133 8.66 12.20 11.01
C GLU A 133 8.78 11.26 12.22
N LYS A 134 7.75 10.46 12.54
CA LYS A 134 7.74 9.59 13.73
C LYS A 134 7.69 8.11 13.35
N GLU A 135 8.38 7.27 14.12
CA GLU A 135 8.12 5.83 14.09
C GLU A 135 6.70 5.58 14.62
N HIS A 136 5.88 4.89 13.83
CA HIS A 136 4.55 4.46 14.25
C HIS A 136 4.51 2.95 14.43
N GLU A 137 3.61 2.55 15.31
CA GLU A 137 3.15 1.17 15.41
C GLU A 137 1.74 1.08 14.80
N VAL A 138 1.56 0.09 13.94
CA VAL A 138 0.26 -0.25 13.35
C VAL A 138 -0.10 -1.65 13.81
N ARG A 139 -1.16 -1.77 14.62
CA ARG A 139 -1.72 -3.06 15.02
C ARG A 139 -3.03 -3.29 14.29
N ILE A 140 -3.13 -4.44 13.64
CA ILE A 140 -4.30 -4.86 12.87
C ILE A 140 -4.91 -6.08 13.55
N LYS A 141 -6.12 -5.92 14.10
CA LYS A 141 -6.90 -7.01 14.69
C LYS A 141 -7.91 -7.53 13.68
N ILE A 142 -7.89 -8.84 13.45
CA ILE A 142 -8.66 -9.51 12.40
C ILE A 142 -9.69 -10.42 13.06
N TYR A 143 -10.96 -10.05 12.94
CA TYR A 143 -12.09 -10.84 13.41
C TYR A 143 -12.79 -11.43 12.18
N GLU A 144 -12.63 -12.73 11.96
CA GLU A 144 -13.35 -13.44 10.90
C GLU A 144 -14.58 -14.15 11.49
N PRO A 145 -15.75 -14.11 10.82
CA PRO A 145 -16.91 -14.88 11.24
C PRO A 145 -16.56 -16.36 11.42
N ASN A 146 -17.13 -16.98 12.47
CA ASN A 146 -16.90 -18.39 12.83
C ASN A 146 -15.49 -18.73 13.35
N ARG A 147 -14.69 -17.73 13.72
CA ARG A 147 -13.45 -17.93 14.50
C ARG A 147 -13.58 -17.26 15.86
N ASN A 148 -12.99 -17.87 16.88
CA ASN A 148 -12.99 -17.31 18.23
C ASN A 148 -11.88 -16.26 18.35
N GLY A 149 -12.23 -15.09 18.89
CA GLY A 149 -11.26 -14.01 19.13
C GLY A 149 -10.78 -13.31 17.85
N TYR A 150 -9.57 -12.78 17.91
CA TYR A 150 -8.88 -12.15 16.78
C TYR A 150 -7.46 -12.65 16.68
N GLU A 151 -6.90 -12.57 15.48
CA GLU A 151 -5.44 -12.59 15.29
C GLU A 151 -4.93 -11.17 15.08
N GLU A 152 -3.73 -10.89 15.58
CA GLU A 152 -3.11 -9.57 15.50
C GLU A 152 -1.86 -9.60 14.62
N ALA A 153 -1.76 -8.65 13.70
CA ALA A 153 -0.53 -8.34 12.98
C ALA A 153 -0.01 -6.98 13.44
N VAL A 154 1.27 -6.92 13.81
CA VAL A 154 1.94 -5.70 14.27
C VAL A 154 3.00 -5.29 13.26
N PHE A 155 3.02 -4.01 12.91
CA PHE A 155 3.99 -3.39 12.02
C PHE A 155 4.64 -2.22 12.74
N SER A 156 5.93 -1.98 12.48
CA SER A 156 6.64 -0.78 12.90
C SER A 156 7.27 -0.13 11.67
N HIS A 157 7.05 1.17 11.48
CA HIS A 157 7.61 1.92 10.35
C HIS A 157 7.84 3.39 10.68
N THR A 158 8.90 3.95 10.12
CA THR A 158 9.19 5.38 10.12
C THR A 158 8.90 5.92 8.73
N GLY A 159 8.22 7.05 8.62
CA GLY A 159 7.82 7.61 7.32
C GLY A 159 6.65 6.84 6.70
N PHE A 160 5.54 7.54 6.50
CA PHE A 160 4.41 7.09 5.68
C PHE A 160 4.23 7.99 4.49
#